data_AF-A0A6J7VN38-F1
#
_entry.id   AF-A0A6J7VN38-F1
#
_cell.length_a   1.000
_cell.length_b   1.000
_cell.length_c   1.000
_cell.angle_alpha   90.00
_cell.angle_beta   90.00
_cell.angle_gamma   90.00
#
_symmetry.space_group_name_H-M   'P 1'
#
loop_
_entity.id
_entity.type
_entity.pdbx_description
1 polymer ?
#
loop_
_entity_poly.entity_id
_entity_poly.type
_entity_poly.pdbx_seq_one_letter_code
_entity_poly.pdbx_strand_id
1 'polypeptide(L)'
;MTDPEFPGAPDQSTSHSPLECTACQAIDAFDGTVDGVLFGGGKYHVPNEKSAWQIVRRKQDEVADHVTNFAGSLKFVYLHSVWFFIWVLLNVGLVGSALKFDPFPFGLLTMIVSLEAIFLSTFVMVSQNRQAARSDLRAQLDFETNLRAEIWAIHIGAKLGIDHEHVEDIVRQAIESSDGTSAPKGL
;
A
#
# COMPACT_ATOMS: atom_id res chain seq x y z
N MET A 1 -37.52 -11.36 -20.70
CA MET A 1 -36.40 -10.49 -20.29
C MET A 1 -35.34 -11.42 -19.75
N THR A 2 -34.49 -11.92 -20.65
CA THR A 2 -33.41 -12.86 -20.36
C THR A 2 -32.15 -12.03 -20.19
N ASP A 3 -31.53 -12.12 -19.03
CA ASP A 3 -30.22 -11.51 -18.78
C ASP A 3 -29.16 -12.18 -19.68
N PRO A 4 -28.21 -11.42 -20.26
CA PRO A 4 -27.07 -12.01 -20.94
C PRO A 4 -26.12 -12.61 -19.89
N GLU A 5 -25.95 -13.93 -19.96
CA GLU A 5 -24.94 -14.68 -19.22
C GLU A 5 -23.54 -14.17 -19.60
N PHE A 6 -22.85 -13.54 -18.65
CA PHE A 6 -21.45 -13.17 -18.81
C PHE A 6 -20.61 -14.45 -18.82
N PRO A 7 -19.79 -14.73 -19.86
CA PRO A 7 -18.91 -15.88 -19.85
C PRO A 7 -17.98 -15.79 -18.64
N GLY A 8 -17.93 -16.90 -17.88
CA GLY A 8 -17.25 -16.99 -16.59
C GLY A 8 -15.81 -16.49 -16.63
N ALA A 9 -15.39 -15.87 -15.52
CA ALA A 9 -14.01 -15.44 -15.32
C ALA A 9 -13.03 -16.58 -15.62
N PRO A 10 -11.92 -16.33 -16.35
CA PRO A 10 -10.95 -17.37 -16.64
C PRO A 10 -10.38 -17.94 -15.32
N ASP A 11 -10.47 -19.26 -15.22
CA ASP A 11 -9.80 -20.15 -14.29
C ASP A 11 -8.33 -19.70 -14.08
N GLN A 12 -8.00 -19.33 -12.85
CA GLN A 12 -6.66 -18.85 -12.43
C GLN A 12 -5.71 -19.98 -11.98
N SER A 13 -5.98 -21.24 -12.35
CA SER A 13 -5.24 -22.43 -11.89
C SER A 13 -4.50 -23.21 -12.98
N THR A 14 -4.57 -22.80 -14.25
CA THR A 14 -3.79 -23.43 -15.32
C THR A 14 -2.39 -22.83 -15.42
N SER A 15 -1.44 -23.36 -14.64
CA SER A 15 -0.02 -23.23 -14.94
C SER A 15 0.30 -23.98 -16.24
N HIS A 16 -0.05 -23.40 -17.37
CA HIS A 16 0.28 -23.95 -18.68
C HIS A 16 1.75 -23.66 -18.99
N SER A 17 2.40 -24.56 -19.74
CA SER A 17 3.77 -24.33 -20.19
C SER A 17 3.80 -23.08 -21.09
N PRO A 18 4.75 -22.14 -20.90
CA PRO A 18 4.91 -20.99 -21.80
C PRO A 18 5.03 -21.39 -23.28
N LEU A 19 5.57 -22.58 -23.53
CA LEU A 19 5.73 -23.17 -24.86
C LEU A 19 4.44 -23.78 -25.43
N GLU A 20 3.34 -23.83 -24.68
CA GLU A 20 2.05 -24.38 -25.15
C GLU A 20 1.00 -23.29 -25.34
N CYS A 21 1.32 -22.05 -24.95
CA CYS A 21 0.44 -20.89 -25.09
C CYS A 21 0.95 -19.97 -26.20
N THR A 22 0.11 -19.72 -27.20
CA THR A 22 0.42 -18.83 -28.33
C THR A 22 0.83 -17.43 -27.87
N ALA A 23 0.18 -16.90 -26.83
CA ALA A 23 0.52 -15.59 -26.28
C ALA A 23 1.90 -15.60 -25.59
N CYS A 24 2.20 -16.64 -24.81
CA CYS A 24 3.50 -16.79 -24.15
C CYS A 24 4.62 -17.03 -25.16
N GLN A 25 4.43 -17.87 -26.17
CA GLN A 25 5.41 -18.07 -27.25
C GLN A 25 5.70 -16.79 -28.03
N ALA A 26 4.70 -15.95 -28.28
CA ALA A 26 4.90 -14.67 -28.96
C ALA A 26 5.77 -13.71 -28.13
N ILE A 27 5.64 -13.75 -26.80
CA ILE A 27 6.49 -12.98 -25.88
C ILE A 27 7.90 -13.57 -25.83
N ASP A 28 8.01 -14.90 -25.74
CA ASP A 28 9.26 -15.66 -25.69
C ASP A 28 10.12 -15.38 -26.94
N ALA A 29 9.50 -15.43 -28.13
CA ALA A 29 10.16 -15.22 -29.42
C ALA A 29 10.75 -13.81 -29.63
N PHE A 30 10.42 -12.84 -28.76
CA PHE A 30 10.82 -11.44 -28.92
C PHE A 30 12.34 -11.24 -28.81
N ASP A 31 13.04 -12.14 -28.10
CA ASP A 31 14.49 -12.09 -27.93
C ASP A 31 15.26 -12.91 -28.99
N GLY A 32 14.54 -13.40 -30.01
CA GLY A 32 15.05 -14.22 -31.12
C GLY A 32 15.16 -15.72 -30.82
N THR A 33 14.76 -16.18 -29.63
CA THR A 33 14.77 -17.59 -29.23
C THR A 33 13.44 -17.99 -28.59
N VAL A 34 13.00 -19.24 -28.76
CA VAL A 34 11.78 -19.77 -28.12
C VAL A 34 12.21 -20.89 -27.17
N ASP A 35 12.55 -20.55 -25.94
CA ASP A 35 13.09 -21.45 -24.92
C ASP A 35 12.19 -21.59 -23.66
N GLY A 36 11.07 -20.88 -23.63
CA GLY A 36 10.10 -20.87 -22.53
C GLY A 36 10.51 -19.97 -21.38
N VAL A 37 11.61 -19.21 -21.49
CA VAL A 37 12.09 -18.27 -20.47
C VAL A 37 11.53 -16.89 -20.75
N LEU A 38 10.28 -16.69 -20.33
CA LEU A 38 9.60 -15.39 -20.49
C LEU A 38 10.31 -14.25 -19.74
N PHE A 39 10.98 -14.55 -18.62
CA PHE A 39 11.65 -13.56 -17.78
C PHE A 39 12.90 -14.16 -17.12
N GLY A 40 14.00 -13.39 -17.03
CA GLY A 40 15.18 -13.75 -16.22
C GLY A 40 16.30 -14.51 -16.94
N GLY A 41 16.16 -14.81 -18.23
CA GLY A 41 17.17 -15.49 -19.05
C GLY A 41 18.36 -14.61 -19.45
N GLY A 42 19.02 -13.92 -18.52
CA GLY A 42 20.30 -13.22 -18.73
C GLY A 42 20.34 -12.06 -19.75
N LYS A 43 19.36 -11.94 -20.67
CA LYS A 43 19.31 -10.94 -21.74
C LYS A 43 18.76 -9.59 -21.28
N TYR A 44 17.98 -9.56 -20.19
CA TYR A 44 17.49 -8.33 -19.57
C TYR A 44 17.91 -8.28 -18.11
N HIS A 45 18.85 -7.38 -17.79
CA HIS A 45 19.12 -7.02 -16.40
C HIS A 45 18.11 -5.96 -15.98
N VAL A 46 17.09 -6.36 -15.22
CA VAL A 46 16.21 -5.42 -14.52
C VAL A 46 16.79 -5.24 -13.12
N PRO A 47 17.50 -4.14 -12.83
CA PRO A 47 18.01 -3.90 -11.49
C PRO A 47 16.84 -3.83 -10.51
N ASN A 48 16.81 -4.75 -9.55
CA ASN A 48 15.82 -4.72 -8.49
C ASN A 48 16.24 -3.70 -7.42
N GLU A 49 16.09 -2.40 -7.73
CA GLU A 49 16.44 -1.30 -6.83
C GLU A 49 15.74 -1.39 -5.47
N LYS A 50 14.55 -2.02 -5.42
CA LYS A 50 13.82 -2.24 -4.15
C LYS A 50 14.63 -3.03 -3.13
N SER A 51 15.50 -3.95 -3.56
CA SER A 51 16.26 -4.81 -2.65
C SER A 51 17.42 -4.08 -1.95
N ALA A 52 18.05 -3.11 -2.62
CA ALA A 52 19.17 -2.34 -2.06
C ALA A 52 18.72 -1.40 -0.92
N TRP A 53 17.55 -0.77 -1.07
CA TRP A 53 17.01 0.16 -0.08
C TRP A 53 16.43 -0.52 1.18
N GLN A 54 16.10 -1.81 1.10
CA GLN A 54 15.52 -2.57 2.21
C GLN A 54 16.54 -2.95 3.30
N ILE A 55 17.82 -3.12 2.93
CA ILE A 55 18.86 -3.62 3.84
C ILE A 55 19.30 -2.54 4.84
N VAL A 56 19.27 -1.26 4.46
CA VAL A 56 19.77 -0.14 5.28
C VAL A 56 18.82 0.24 6.43
N ARG A 57 17.51 -0.05 6.34
CA ARG A 57 16.51 0.40 7.32
C ARG A 57 16.34 -0.49 8.58
N ARG A 58 16.81 -1.74 8.56
CA ARG A 58 16.19 -2.79 9.39
C ARG A 58 16.41 -2.79 10.91
N LYS A 59 17.32 -2.00 11.50
CA LYS A 59 17.72 -2.24 12.93
C LYS A 59 17.09 -1.34 13.99
N GLN A 60 16.74 -0.09 13.69
CA GLN A 60 16.07 0.81 14.65
C GLN A 60 14.56 0.93 14.40
N ASP A 61 14.10 0.52 13.22
CA ASP A 61 12.71 0.67 12.80
C ASP A 61 11.75 -0.32 13.46
N GLU A 62 12.22 -1.51 13.86
CA GLU A 62 11.34 -2.58 14.32
C GLU A 62 10.65 -2.27 15.66
N VAL A 63 11.32 -1.61 16.60
CA VAL A 63 10.74 -1.34 17.93
C VAL A 63 9.64 -0.28 17.86
N ALA A 64 9.88 0.83 17.16
CA ALA A 64 8.89 1.89 16.99
C ALA A 64 7.64 1.38 16.24
N ASP A 65 7.81 0.42 15.33
CA ASP A 65 6.73 -0.15 14.54
C ASP A 65 5.86 -1.09 15.35
N HIS A 66 6.47 -1.94 16.17
CA HIS A 66 5.72 -2.78 17.09
C HIS A 66 4.92 -1.94 18.10
N VAL A 67 5.52 -0.91 18.68
CA VAL A 67 4.82 -0.03 19.64
C VAL A 67 3.67 0.72 18.96
N THR A 68 3.90 1.29 17.78
CA THR A 68 2.85 2.03 17.07
C THR A 68 1.72 1.10 16.60
N ASN A 69 2.04 -0.09 16.08
CA ASN A 69 1.04 -1.06 15.66
C ASN A 69 0.21 -1.58 16.84
N PHE A 70 0.83 -1.74 18.01
CA PHE A 70 0.13 -2.08 19.24
C PHE A 70 -0.78 -0.94 19.71
N ALA A 71 -0.26 0.29 19.76
CA ALA A 71 -1.02 1.47 20.18
C ALA A 71 -2.21 1.79 19.25
N GLY A 72 -2.09 1.49 17.95
CA GLY A 72 -3.18 1.61 16.98
C GLY A 72 -4.20 0.47 17.01
N SER A 73 -4.02 -0.55 17.86
CA SER A 73 -4.90 -1.72 17.93
C SER A 73 -6.09 -1.50 18.87
N LEU A 74 -7.25 -2.04 18.51
CA LEU A 74 -8.41 -2.10 19.43
C LEU A 74 -8.10 -2.88 20.72
N LYS A 75 -7.15 -3.82 20.69
CA LYS A 75 -6.71 -4.56 21.88
C LYS A 75 -6.12 -3.63 22.95
N PHE A 76 -5.42 -2.58 22.55
CA PHE A 76 -4.85 -1.59 23.45
C PHE A 76 -5.94 -0.82 24.22
N VAL A 77 -7.02 -0.45 23.51
CA VAL A 77 -8.18 0.24 24.09
C VAL A 77 -8.86 -0.61 25.16
N TYR A 78 -9.08 -1.90 24.87
CA TYR A 78 -9.67 -2.82 25.86
C TYR A 78 -8.79 -3.02 27.08
N LEU A 79 -7.47 -3.17 26.88
CA LEU A 79 -6.52 -3.32 27.99
C LEU A 79 -6.53 -2.08 28.90
N HIS A 80 -6.49 -0.88 28.32
CA HIS A 80 -6.57 0.37 29.09
C HIS A 80 -7.91 0.53 29.81
N SER A 81 -9.01 0.17 29.15
CA SER A 81 -10.34 0.23 29.77
C SER A 81 -10.44 -0.66 31.00
N VAL A 82 -9.95 -1.90 30.91
CA VAL A 82 -9.92 -2.84 32.04
C VAL A 82 -8.97 -2.36 33.14
N TRP A 83 -7.78 -1.88 32.77
CA TRP A 83 -6.81 -1.33 33.71
C TRP A 83 -7.38 -0.16 34.53
N PHE A 84 -8.00 0.83 33.87
CA PHE A 84 -8.64 1.96 34.54
C PHE A 84 -9.80 1.53 35.42
N PHE A 85 -10.62 0.60 34.94
CA PHE A 85 -11.73 0.07 35.72
C PHE A 85 -11.25 -0.59 37.02
N ILE A 86 -10.22 -1.44 36.95
CA ILE A 86 -9.60 -2.08 38.12
C ILE A 86 -9.04 -1.02 39.08
N TRP A 87 -8.33 -0.02 38.57
CA TRP A 87 -7.74 1.05 39.39
C TRP A 87 -8.80 1.83 40.17
N VAL A 88 -9.90 2.20 39.51
CA VAL A 88 -11.01 2.92 40.14
C VAL A 88 -11.68 2.04 41.19
N LEU A 89 -11.97 0.77 40.89
CA LEU A 89 -12.59 -0.15 41.85
C LEU A 89 -11.75 -0.32 43.12
N LEU A 90 -10.42 -0.44 42.98
CA LEU A 90 -9.50 -0.54 44.13
C LEU A 90 -9.53 0.73 44.98
N ASN A 91 -9.50 1.92 44.36
CA ASN A 91 -9.39 3.19 45.07
C ASN A 91 -10.73 3.76 45.59
N VAL A 92 -11.87 3.29 45.06
CA VAL A 92 -13.21 3.58 45.61
C VAL A 92 -13.50 2.79 46.89
N GLY A 93 -12.66 1.79 47.22
CA GLY A 93 -12.72 1.06 48.49
C GLY A 93 -13.55 -0.22 48.43
N LEU A 94 -13.84 -0.74 47.23
CA LEU A 94 -14.58 -2.01 47.07
C LEU A 94 -13.82 -3.22 47.65
N VAL A 95 -12.50 -3.11 47.83
CA VAL A 95 -11.60 -4.17 48.30
C VAL A 95 -11.12 -3.93 49.75
N GLY A 96 -11.63 -2.89 50.42
CA GLY A 96 -11.36 -2.59 51.83
C GLY A 96 -10.66 -1.24 52.05
N SER A 97 -10.97 -0.60 53.18
CA SER A 97 -10.56 0.76 53.56
C SER A 97 -9.05 0.98 53.69
N ALA A 98 -8.26 -0.10 53.71
CA ALA A 98 -6.80 -0.07 53.90
C ALA A 98 -6.00 0.09 52.60
N LEU A 99 -6.64 -0.04 51.42
CA LEU A 99 -5.98 -0.04 50.10
C LEU A 99 -6.27 1.23 49.27
N LYS A 100 -6.66 2.34 49.92
CA LYS A 100 -6.92 3.62 49.25
C LYS A 100 -5.64 4.43 49.11
N PHE A 101 -4.90 4.22 48.02
CA PHE A 101 -3.60 4.87 47.78
C PHE A 101 -3.69 6.11 46.86
N ASP A 102 -4.73 6.21 46.03
CA ASP A 102 -4.98 7.33 45.12
C ASP A 102 -6.42 7.87 45.31
N PRO A 103 -6.65 8.78 46.28
CA PRO A 103 -7.96 9.36 46.53
C PRO A 103 -8.45 10.18 45.34
N PHE A 104 -9.77 10.21 45.13
CA PHE A 104 -10.39 11.14 44.17
C PHE A 104 -9.90 12.57 44.45
N PRO A 105 -9.29 13.28 43.47
CA PRO A 105 -9.44 13.15 42.02
C PRO A 105 -8.43 12.26 41.24
N PHE A 106 -7.80 11.26 41.85
CA PHE A 106 -6.85 10.31 41.19
C PHE A 106 -5.61 10.98 40.58
N GLY A 107 -4.82 11.66 41.41
CA GLY A 107 -3.64 12.40 40.95
C GLY A 107 -2.53 11.50 40.39
N LEU A 108 -2.31 10.33 40.99
CA LEU A 108 -1.24 9.41 40.55
C LEU A 108 -1.58 8.78 39.20
N LEU A 109 -2.83 8.33 39.02
CA LEU A 109 -3.30 7.81 37.74
C LEU A 109 -3.11 8.85 36.63
N THR A 110 -3.55 10.10 36.89
CA THR A 110 -3.47 11.18 35.90
C THR A 110 -2.01 11.47 35.50
N MET A 111 -1.09 11.48 36.46
CA MET A 111 0.33 11.69 36.19
C MET A 111 0.90 10.57 35.30
N ILE A 112 0.65 9.31 35.65
CA ILE A 112 1.16 8.15 34.90
C ILE A 112 0.61 8.14 33.47
N VAL A 113 -0.70 8.33 33.30
CA VAL A 113 -1.36 8.36 31.98
C VAL A 113 -0.85 9.51 31.13
N SER A 114 -0.62 10.69 31.72
CA SER A 114 -0.08 11.84 30.98
C SER A 114 1.32 11.55 30.43
N LEU A 115 2.18 10.90 31.22
CA LEU A 115 3.52 10.52 30.78
C LEU A 115 3.45 9.46 29.67
N GLU A 116 2.61 8.44 29.84
CA GLU A 116 2.37 7.40 28.84
C GLU A 116 1.88 7.98 27.50
N ALA A 117 0.93 8.91 27.54
CA ALA A 117 0.40 9.57 26.35
C ALA A 117 1.46 10.35 25.57
N ILE A 118 2.41 11.01 26.26
CA ILE A 118 3.53 11.71 25.61
C ILE A 118 4.43 10.73 24.84
N PHE A 119 4.77 9.60 25.44
CA PHE A 119 5.57 8.57 24.79
C PHE A 119 4.84 7.98 23.57
N LEU A 120 3.55 7.64 23.71
CA LEU A 120 2.74 7.12 22.60
C LEU A 120 2.65 8.11 21.45
N SER A 121 2.38 9.38 21.73
CA SER A 121 2.32 10.43 20.72
C SER A 121 3.64 10.58 19.96
N THR A 122 4.77 10.49 20.67
CA THR A 122 6.10 10.55 20.06
C THR A 122 6.37 9.35 19.15
N PHE A 123 6.03 8.13 19.59
CA PHE A 123 6.18 6.93 18.75
C PHE A 123 5.29 6.98 17.51
N VAL A 124 4.03 7.42 17.66
CA VAL A 124 3.11 7.62 16.54
C VAL A 124 3.69 8.64 15.56
N MET A 125 4.20 9.78 16.03
CA MET A 125 4.80 10.81 15.18
C MET A 125 6.01 10.29 14.41
N VAL A 126 6.91 9.54 15.06
CA VAL A 126 8.07 8.91 14.39
C VAL A 126 7.60 7.93 13.30
N SER A 127 6.61 7.10 13.61
CA SER A 127 6.07 6.14 12.64
C SER A 127 5.41 6.84 11.44
N GLN A 128 4.63 7.89 11.69
CA GLN A 128 4.00 8.73 10.67
C GLN A 128 5.03 9.42 9.78
N ASN A 129 6.05 10.07 10.35
CA ASN A 129 7.11 10.73 9.58
C ASN A 129 7.81 9.73 8.64
N ARG A 130 8.04 8.50 9.12
CA ARG A 130 8.66 7.45 8.29
C ARG A 130 7.70 6.89 7.24
N GLN A 131 6.39 6.78 7.53
CA GLN A 131 5.39 6.44 6.52
C GLN A 131 5.33 7.51 5.41
N ALA A 132 5.38 8.80 5.78
CA ALA A 132 5.43 9.91 4.83
C ALA A 132 6.68 9.84 3.95
N ALA A 133 7.88 9.63 4.53
CA ALA A 133 9.11 9.47 3.77
C ALA A 133 9.09 8.24 2.83
N ARG A 134 8.42 7.15 3.22
CA ARG A 134 8.20 5.97 2.36
C ARG A 134 7.24 6.28 1.22
N SER A 135 6.18 7.02 1.48
CA SER A 135 5.19 7.43 0.48
C SER A 135 5.81 8.36 -0.55
N ASP A 136 6.63 9.32 -0.11
CA ASP A 136 7.34 10.26 -0.97
C ASP A 136 8.32 9.54 -1.91
N LEU A 137 9.15 8.65 -1.37
CA LEU A 137 10.06 7.83 -2.19
C LEU A 137 9.29 6.96 -3.19
N ARG A 138 8.15 6.38 -2.79
CA ARG A 138 7.31 5.60 -3.71
C ARG A 138 6.77 6.47 -4.84
N ALA A 139 6.27 7.67 -4.53
CA ALA A 139 5.76 8.59 -5.53
C ALA A 139 6.85 9.00 -6.55
N GLN A 140 8.09 9.22 -6.09
CA GLN A 140 9.21 9.51 -6.98
C GLN A 140 9.55 8.34 -7.91
N LEU A 141 9.59 7.10 -7.38
CA LEU A 141 9.84 5.90 -8.18
C LEU A 141 8.71 5.61 -9.19
N ASP A 142 7.46 5.82 -8.78
CA ASP A 142 6.30 5.64 -9.64
C ASP A 142 6.33 6.69 -10.77
N PHE A 143 6.69 7.95 -10.47
CA PHE A 143 6.89 8.98 -11.47
C PHE A 143 7.99 8.61 -12.47
N GLU A 144 9.16 8.17 -12.01
CA GLU A 144 10.27 7.77 -12.88
C GLU A 144 9.88 6.58 -13.78
N THR A 145 9.19 5.58 -13.21
CA THR A 145 8.74 4.40 -13.95
C THR A 145 7.73 4.80 -15.03
N ASN A 146 6.76 5.66 -14.70
CA ASN A 146 5.76 6.14 -15.65
C ASN A 146 6.40 6.95 -16.77
N LEU A 147 7.30 7.90 -16.44
CA LEU A 147 8.02 8.69 -17.44
C LEU A 147 8.84 7.80 -18.38
N ARG A 148 9.53 6.80 -17.84
CA ARG A 148 10.30 5.85 -18.65
C ARG A 148 9.38 5.06 -19.59
N ALA A 149 8.24 4.58 -19.09
CA ALA A 149 7.27 3.85 -19.89
C ALA A 149 6.69 4.72 -21.02
N GLU A 150 6.35 5.97 -20.73
CA GLU A 150 5.86 6.96 -21.70
C GLU A 150 6.89 7.20 -22.82
N ILE A 151 8.16 7.45 -22.46
CA ILE A 151 9.24 7.65 -23.43
C ILE A 151 9.41 6.41 -24.34
N TRP A 152 9.38 5.20 -23.77
CA TRP A 152 9.44 3.96 -24.56
C TRP A 152 8.23 3.81 -25.49
N ALA A 153 7.02 4.11 -25.01
CA ALA A 153 5.81 4.05 -25.80
C ALA A 153 5.85 5.01 -27.00
N ILE A 154 6.30 6.26 -26.80
CA ILE A 154 6.51 7.24 -27.86
C ILE A 154 7.50 6.71 -28.91
N HIS A 155 8.64 6.16 -28.49
CA HIS A 155 9.65 5.66 -29.42
C HIS A 155 9.18 4.45 -30.22
N ILE A 156 8.46 3.52 -29.58
CA ILE A 156 7.87 2.36 -30.26
C ILE A 156 6.78 2.82 -31.24
N GLY A 157 5.89 3.72 -30.81
CA GLY A 157 4.86 4.31 -31.67
C GLY A 157 5.45 4.97 -32.90
N ALA A 158 6.47 5.81 -32.72
CA ALA A 158 7.19 6.46 -33.83
C ALA A 158 7.84 5.44 -34.78
N LYS A 159 8.42 4.35 -34.26
CA LYS A 159 8.99 3.27 -35.09
C LYS A 159 7.94 2.50 -35.88
N LEU A 160 6.71 2.42 -35.38
CA LEU A 160 5.57 1.79 -36.04
C LEU A 160 4.80 2.75 -36.96
N GLY A 161 5.20 4.02 -37.03
CA GLY A 161 4.49 5.06 -37.80
C GLY A 161 3.16 5.49 -37.17
N ILE A 162 2.97 5.23 -35.87
CA ILE A 162 1.82 5.69 -35.10
C ILE A 162 2.10 7.14 -34.66
N ASP A 163 1.15 8.03 -34.95
CA ASP A 163 1.20 9.41 -34.49
C ASP A 163 0.80 9.51 -33.01
N HIS A 164 1.73 9.96 -32.17
CA HIS A 164 1.50 10.12 -30.74
C HIS A 164 0.46 11.19 -30.43
N GLU A 165 0.42 12.28 -31.21
CA GLU A 165 -0.50 13.39 -30.98
C GLU A 165 -1.97 12.94 -31.14
N HIS A 166 -2.22 12.10 -32.15
CA HIS A 166 -3.53 11.48 -32.35
C HIS A 166 -3.94 10.55 -31.19
N VAL A 167 -3.00 9.78 -30.62
CA VAL A 167 -3.28 8.89 -29.49
C VAL A 167 -3.66 9.67 -28.24
N GLU A 168 -2.94 10.77 -27.96
CA GLU A 168 -3.25 11.70 -26.86
C GLU A 168 -4.65 12.32 -27.00
N ASP A 169 -5.05 12.68 -28.21
CA ASP A 169 -6.40 13.20 -28.47
C ASP A 169 -7.49 12.17 -28.18
N ILE A 170 -7.28 10.90 -28.56
CA ILE A 170 -8.22 9.81 -28.26
C ILE A 170 -8.31 9.59 -26.74
N VAL A 171 -7.18 9.59 -26.03
CA VAL A 171 -7.14 9.42 -24.58
C VAL A 171 -7.89 10.56 -23.89
N ARG A 172 -7.66 11.80 -24.31
CA ARG A 172 -8.38 12.97 -23.79
C ARG A 172 -9.89 12.82 -23.97
N GLN A 173 -10.34 12.44 -25.17
CA GLN A 173 -11.77 12.21 -25.44
C GLN A 173 -12.35 11.08 -24.57
N ALA A 174 -11.59 10.00 -24.36
CA ALA A 174 -12.01 8.88 -23.51
C ALA A 174 -12.19 9.32 -22.05
N ILE A 175 -11.25 10.11 -21.51
CA ILE A 175 -11.34 10.66 -20.15
C ILE A 175 -12.56 11.56 -20.03
N GLU A 176 -12.75 12.52 -20.95
CA GLU A 176 -13.89 13.42 -20.97
C GLU A 176 -15.23 12.68 -21.07
N SER A 177 -15.28 11.59 -21.84
CA SER A 177 -16.47 10.74 -21.94
C SER A 177 -16.76 9.97 -20.65
N SER A 178 -15.72 9.59 -19.89
CA SER A 178 -15.85 8.87 -18.61
C SER A 178 -16.27 9.77 -17.45
N ASP A 179 -15.93 11.06 -17.50
CA ASP A 179 -16.32 12.08 -16.51
C ASP A 179 -17.77 12.57 -16.67
N GLY A 180 -18.55 12.02 -17.60
CA GLY A 180 -20.01 12.23 -17.69
C GLY A 180 -20.46 13.61 -18.17
N THR A 181 -19.59 14.42 -18.78
CA THR A 181 -19.93 15.80 -19.20
C THR A 181 -20.61 15.90 -20.58
N SER A 182 -20.94 14.79 -21.24
CA SER A 182 -21.71 14.80 -22.50
C SER A 182 -23.14 14.28 -22.32
N ALA A 183 -23.95 15.01 -21.54
CA ALA A 183 -25.40 14.96 -21.78
C ALA A 183 -25.68 15.42 -23.23
N PRO A 184 -26.42 14.65 -24.05
CA PRO A 184 -26.66 15.02 -25.43
C PRO A 184 -27.43 16.33 -25.50
N LYS A 185 -26.88 17.34 -26.20
CA LYS A 185 -27.64 18.51 -26.62
C LYS A 185 -28.74 18.02 -27.55
N GLY A 186 -29.97 18.04 -27.05
CA GLY A 186 -31.18 17.67 -27.78
C GLY A 186 -31.32 18.43 -29.10
N LEU A 187 -31.75 17.68 -30.11
CA LEU A 187 -32.35 18.18 -31.35
C LEU A 187 -33.65 18.93 -31.06
#